data_AF-A0A7K9U675-F1
#
_entry.id   AF-A0A7K9U675-F1
#
_cell.length_a   1.000
_cell.length_b   1.000
_cell.length_c   1.000
_cell.angle_alpha   90.00
_cell.angle_beta   90.00
_cell.angle_gamma   90.00
#
_symmetry.space_group_name_H-M   'P 1'
#
loop_
_entity.id
_entity.type
_entity.pdbx_description
1 polymer ?
#
loop_
_entity_poly.entity_id
_entity_poly.type
_entity_poly.pdbx_seq_one_letter_code
_entity_poly.pdbx_strand_id
1 'polypeptide(L)'
;QFAHFFLPQNATVEAQSSCGKGNTSHPVLVLGFGAGHSLSLNFSENAAQYQVEELVFHYNLSDATLFHNSTTGDVKRVSHKTTIQAYMGTKYICVNSQQINMKSVNVTFSNVTLEAYLTNGTVSMN
;
A
#
# COMPACT_ATOMS: atom_id res chain seq x y z
N GLN A 1 17.75 -16.04 4.30
CA GLN A 1 16.89 -15.82 5.49
C GLN A 1 15.75 -14.90 5.08
N PHE A 2 14.53 -15.17 5.54
CA PHE A 2 13.35 -14.35 5.24
C PHE A 2 12.96 -13.54 6.48
N ALA A 3 12.61 -12.28 6.28
CA ALA A 3 12.01 -11.44 7.30
C ALA A 3 10.48 -11.51 7.15
N HIS A 4 9.78 -11.77 8.26
CA HIS A 4 8.33 -11.80 8.32
C HIS A 4 7.89 -10.84 9.41
N PHE A 5 7.04 -9.88 9.08
CA PHE A 5 6.52 -8.89 10.00
C PHE A 5 5.13 -8.43 9.56
N PHE A 6 4.36 -7.92 10.51
CA PHE A 6 3.09 -7.24 10.25
C PHE A 6 3.34 -5.75 10.05
N LEU A 7 2.43 -5.08 9.35
CA LEU A 7 2.43 -3.62 9.34
C LEU A 7 2.29 -3.14 10.81
N PRO A 8 3.25 -2.37 11.33
CA PRO A 8 3.22 -1.95 12.73
C PRO A 8 2.03 -1.03 13.03
N GLN A 9 1.50 -1.10 14.26
CA GLN A 9 0.40 -0.22 14.69
C GLN A 9 0.77 1.27 14.71
N ASN A 10 2.07 1.58 14.82
CA ASN A 10 2.59 2.94 14.79
C ASN A 10 2.99 3.40 13.38
N ALA A 11 2.55 2.70 12.32
CA ALA A 11 2.72 3.17 10.96
C ALA A 11 2.03 4.54 10.76
N THR A 12 2.67 5.42 9.99
CA THR A 12 2.24 6.79 9.75
C THR A 12 1.83 7.01 8.31
N VAL A 13 0.89 7.92 8.08
CA VAL A 13 0.62 8.42 6.73
C VAL A 13 1.72 9.43 6.39
N GLU A 14 2.49 9.12 5.35
CA GLU A 14 3.61 9.96 4.92
C GLU A 14 3.15 11.16 4.09
N ALA A 15 3.96 12.22 4.06
CA ALA A 15 3.64 13.49 3.37
C ALA A 15 3.46 13.34 1.85
N GLN A 16 3.98 12.27 1.25
CA GLN A 16 3.79 11.91 -0.16
C GLN A 16 2.38 11.39 -0.45
N SER A 17 1.59 11.07 0.59
CA SER A 17 0.20 10.68 0.43
C SER A 17 -0.64 11.87 -0.04
N SER A 18 -1.59 11.61 -0.93
CA SER A 18 -2.43 12.63 -1.55
C SER A 18 -3.77 12.04 -1.94
N CYS A 19 -4.84 12.84 -1.82
CA CYS A 19 -6.15 12.50 -2.36
C CYS A 19 -6.26 12.76 -3.87
N GLY A 20 -5.16 13.12 -4.52
CA GLY A 20 -5.17 13.54 -5.93
C GLY A 20 -5.80 14.92 -6.13
N LYS A 21 -5.86 15.35 -7.39
CA LYS A 21 -6.51 16.61 -7.81
C LYS A 21 -7.32 16.37 -9.08
N GLY A 22 -8.54 15.85 -8.92
CA GLY A 22 -9.44 15.55 -10.04
C GLY A 22 -8.71 14.82 -11.18
N ASN A 23 -8.86 15.29 -12.41
CA ASN A 23 -8.26 14.66 -13.60
C ASN A 23 -6.73 14.86 -13.76
N THR A 24 -6.05 15.53 -12.81
CA THR A 24 -4.64 15.93 -12.98
C THR A 24 -3.65 15.10 -12.17
N SER A 25 -4.11 14.45 -11.11
CA SER A 25 -3.28 13.51 -10.35
C SER A 25 -4.15 12.51 -9.62
N HIS A 26 -3.74 11.24 -9.71
CA HIS A 26 -4.41 10.17 -9.00
C HIS A 26 -4.03 10.18 -7.51
N PRO A 27 -4.92 9.70 -6.62
CA PRO A 27 -4.61 9.50 -5.22
C PRO A 27 -3.45 8.53 -5.04
N VAL A 28 -2.71 8.76 -3.95
CA VAL A 28 -1.63 7.87 -3.49
C VAL A 28 -1.73 7.79 -1.98
N LEU A 29 -1.69 6.58 -1.43
CA LEU A 29 -1.53 6.37 0.01
C LEU A 29 -0.13 5.81 0.27
N VAL A 30 0.67 6.51 1.08
CA VAL A 30 2.00 6.06 1.50
C VAL A 30 2.01 5.87 3.01
N LEU A 31 2.24 4.64 3.44
CA LEU A 31 2.38 4.26 4.84
C LEU A 31 3.86 4.09 5.16
N GLY A 32 4.39 4.90 6.07
CA GLY A 32 5.77 4.81 6.56
C GLY A 32 5.83 4.08 7.89
N PHE A 33 6.89 3.32 8.13
CA PHE A 33 7.10 2.61 9.39
C PHE A 33 8.56 2.20 9.60
N GLY A 34 8.89 1.89 10.87
CA GLY A 34 10.19 1.36 11.26
C GLY A 34 11.36 2.27 10.85
N ALA A 35 12.49 1.67 10.49
CA ALA A 35 13.68 2.42 10.10
C ALA A 35 13.67 2.87 8.62
N GLY A 36 12.58 3.52 8.18
CA GLY A 36 12.45 4.08 6.83
C GLY A 36 11.90 3.12 5.78
N HIS A 37 11.05 2.17 6.20
CA HIS A 37 10.25 1.37 5.26
C HIS A 37 9.01 2.15 4.83
N SER A 38 8.51 1.88 3.64
CA SER A 38 7.22 2.42 3.21
C SER A 38 6.45 1.49 2.28
N LEU A 39 5.12 1.47 2.45
CA LEU A 39 4.19 0.76 1.58
C LEU A 39 3.30 1.80 0.89
N SER A 40 3.25 1.79 -0.44
CA SER A 40 2.47 2.73 -1.23
C SER A 40 1.41 2.02 -2.06
N LEU A 41 0.19 2.55 -2.04
CA LEU A 41 -0.91 2.20 -2.93
C LEU A 41 -1.13 3.36 -3.89
N ASN A 42 -0.80 3.14 -5.16
CA ASN A 42 -1.07 4.10 -6.22
C ASN A 42 -2.42 3.76 -6.83
N PHE A 43 -3.33 4.73 -6.83
CA PHE A 43 -4.68 4.52 -7.35
C PHE A 43 -4.75 4.96 -8.81
N SER A 44 -5.70 4.39 -9.53
CA SER A 44 -6.16 4.91 -10.81
C SER A 44 -7.66 4.69 -10.93
N GLU A 45 -8.29 5.36 -11.87
CA GLU A 45 -9.71 5.29 -12.13
C GLU A 45 -10.05 5.17 -13.60
N ASN A 46 -11.25 4.66 -13.84
CA ASN A 46 -11.96 4.80 -15.09
C ASN A 46 -13.35 5.37 -14.81
N ALA A 47 -14.21 5.42 -15.83
CA ALA A 47 -15.55 6.02 -15.72
C ALA A 47 -16.44 5.43 -14.60
N ALA A 48 -16.20 4.20 -14.15
CA ALA A 48 -17.07 3.51 -13.18
C ALA A 48 -16.34 2.92 -11.96
N GLN A 49 -15.02 2.71 -12.04
CA GLN A 49 -14.26 1.97 -11.04
C GLN A 49 -12.97 2.68 -10.68
N TYR A 50 -12.53 2.49 -9.44
CA TYR A 50 -11.15 2.74 -9.03
C TYR A 50 -10.43 1.41 -8.78
N GLN A 51 -9.12 1.45 -8.89
CA GLN A 51 -8.24 0.32 -8.61
C GLN A 51 -6.94 0.79 -7.95
N VAL A 52 -6.27 -0.11 -7.24
CA VAL A 52 -4.86 0.05 -6.89
C VAL A 52 -4.03 -0.40 -8.08
N GLU A 53 -3.62 0.56 -8.92
CA GLU A 53 -2.84 0.29 -10.13
C GLU A 53 -1.48 -0.30 -9.80
N GLU A 54 -0.79 0.26 -8.80
CA GLU A 54 0.54 -0.19 -8.41
C GLU A 54 0.67 -0.23 -6.88
N LEU A 55 1.08 -1.40 -6.38
CA LEU A 55 1.60 -1.58 -5.04
C LEU A 55 3.10 -1.41 -5.09
N VAL A 56 3.64 -0.51 -4.26
CA VAL A 56 5.09 -0.28 -4.13
C VAL A 56 5.51 -0.52 -2.70
N PHE A 57 6.59 -1.25 -2.49
CA PHE A 57 7.19 -1.44 -1.18
C PHE A 57 8.66 -1.04 -1.21
N HIS A 58 9.02 -0.11 -0.32
CA HIS A 58 10.39 0.25 -0.01
C HIS A 58 10.78 -0.35 1.32
N TYR A 59 11.90 -1.07 1.36
CA TYR A 59 12.46 -1.59 2.60
C TYR A 59 13.91 -1.19 2.75
N ASN A 60 14.25 -0.72 3.94
CA ASN A 60 15.61 -0.38 4.32
C ASN A 60 16.32 -1.62 4.87
N LEU A 61 17.30 -2.13 4.12
CA LEU A 61 18.09 -3.27 4.55
C LEU A 61 19.04 -2.94 5.73
N SER A 62 19.18 -1.67 6.10
CA SER A 62 19.93 -1.25 7.31
C SER A 62 19.13 -1.44 8.60
N ASP A 63 17.83 -1.77 8.52
CA ASP A 63 17.02 -2.02 9.71
C ASP A 63 17.44 -3.33 10.39
N ALA A 64 18.34 -3.23 11.37
CA ALA A 64 18.84 -4.37 12.11
C ALA A 64 17.75 -5.12 12.90
N THR A 65 16.59 -4.52 13.16
CA THR A 65 15.49 -5.19 13.88
C THR A 65 14.74 -6.21 13.00
N LEU A 66 14.74 -6.01 11.67
CA LEU A 66 14.12 -6.91 10.69
C LEU A 66 15.16 -7.70 9.88
N PHE A 67 16.29 -7.06 9.56
CA PHE A 67 17.32 -7.57 8.66
C PHE A 67 18.69 -7.72 9.35
N HIS A 68 18.73 -8.49 10.43
CA HIS A 68 19.93 -8.72 11.26
C HIS A 68 21.22 -9.10 10.50
N ASN A 69 21.09 -9.84 9.39
CA ASN A 69 22.22 -10.33 8.59
C ASN A 69 22.45 -9.53 7.31
N SER A 70 21.77 -8.40 7.16
CA SER A 70 22.02 -7.53 6.01
C SER A 70 23.35 -6.80 6.20
N THR A 71 24.22 -6.95 5.20
CA THR A 71 25.48 -6.22 5.11
C THR A 71 25.38 -5.00 4.20
N THR A 72 24.26 -4.85 3.49
CA THR A 72 24.01 -3.74 2.56
C THR A 72 23.15 -2.69 3.22
N GLY A 73 23.66 -1.45 3.26
CA GLY A 73 22.94 -0.27 3.74
C GLY A 73 21.93 0.29 2.72
N ASP A 74 21.41 -0.55 1.83
CA ASP A 74 20.61 -0.12 0.69
C ASP A 74 19.12 -0.06 1.04
N VAL A 75 18.43 0.93 0.50
CA VAL A 75 16.97 0.90 0.39
C VAL A 75 16.59 0.20 -0.92
N LYS A 76 15.80 -0.88 -0.83
CA LYS A 76 15.29 -1.59 -2.01
C LYS A 76 13.86 -1.17 -2.28
N ARG A 77 13.51 -1.08 -3.57
CA ARG A 77 12.16 -0.82 -4.09
C ARG A 77 11.67 -2.03 -4.86
N VAL A 78 10.48 -2.52 -4.55
CA VAL A 78 9.75 -3.50 -5.37
C VAL A 78 8.37 -2.96 -5.69
N SER A 79 7.85 -3.26 -6.88
CA SER A 79 6.49 -2.87 -7.26
C SER A 79 5.77 -3.96 -8.05
N HIS A 80 4.44 -3.95 -7.98
CA HIS A 80 3.58 -4.91 -8.66
C HIS A 80 2.20 -4.32 -8.93
N LYS A 81 1.59 -4.68 -10.06
CA LYS A 81 0.19 -4.34 -10.33
C LYS A 81 -0.72 -5.20 -9.46
N THR A 82 -1.82 -4.63 -8.98
CA THR A 82 -2.76 -5.39 -8.15
C THR A 82 -4.05 -5.68 -8.90
N THR A 83 -4.88 -6.55 -8.33
CA THR A 83 -6.26 -6.82 -8.77
C THR A 83 -7.28 -6.18 -7.82
N ILE A 84 -6.83 -5.32 -6.90
CA ILE A 84 -7.70 -4.64 -5.94
C ILE A 84 -8.44 -3.52 -6.68
N GLN A 85 -9.75 -3.66 -6.79
CA GLN A 85 -10.62 -2.70 -7.48
C GLN A 85 -12.02 -2.72 -6.89
N ALA A 86 -12.74 -1.60 -7.03
CA ALA A 86 -14.15 -1.49 -6.69
C ALA A 86 -14.83 -0.38 -7.50
N TYR A 87 -16.15 -0.36 -7.48
CA TYR A 87 -16.93 0.71 -8.12
C TYR A 87 -16.76 2.03 -7.37
N MET A 88 -16.82 3.13 -8.11
CA MET A 88 -16.83 4.47 -7.51
C MET A 88 -17.96 4.62 -6.49
N GLY A 89 -17.64 5.21 -5.33
CA GLY A 89 -18.60 5.35 -4.22
C GLY A 89 -18.91 4.04 -3.49
N THR A 90 -18.04 3.04 -3.59
CA THR A 90 -18.14 1.78 -2.83
C THR A 90 -16.79 1.42 -2.22
N LYS A 91 -16.80 0.64 -1.14
CA LYS A 91 -15.58 0.13 -0.50
C LYS A 91 -15.21 -1.26 -0.99
N TYR A 92 -13.93 -1.45 -1.25
CA TYR A 92 -13.34 -2.77 -1.38
C TYR A 92 -13.19 -3.41 0.02
N ILE A 93 -13.63 -4.65 0.18
CA ILE A 93 -13.46 -5.43 1.41
C ILE A 93 -12.75 -6.74 1.10
N CYS A 94 -11.61 -6.95 1.77
CA CYS A 94 -10.82 -8.18 1.73
C CYS A 94 -10.85 -8.83 3.12
N VAL A 95 -11.78 -9.77 3.32
CA VAL A 95 -11.90 -10.52 4.58
C VAL A 95 -10.84 -11.61 4.66
N ASN A 96 -10.69 -12.38 3.59
CA ASN A 96 -9.72 -13.48 3.49
C ASN A 96 -8.34 -12.97 3.11
N SER A 97 -7.29 -13.67 3.54
CA SER A 97 -5.92 -13.31 3.17
C SER A 97 -5.69 -13.39 1.65
N GLN A 98 -5.29 -12.27 1.05
CA GLN A 98 -4.87 -12.18 -0.34
C GLN A 98 -3.36 -11.91 -0.40
N GLN A 99 -2.61 -12.82 -1.02
CA GLN A 99 -1.17 -12.67 -1.20
C GLN A 99 -0.84 -12.10 -2.58
N ILE A 100 0.07 -11.12 -2.62
CA ILE A 100 0.64 -10.50 -3.80
C ILE A 100 2.14 -10.79 -3.83
N ASN A 101 2.60 -11.49 -4.87
CA ASN A 101 3.99 -11.93 -5.00
C ASN A 101 4.79 -10.92 -5.84
N MET A 102 5.71 -10.19 -5.20
CA MET A 102 6.49 -9.08 -5.76
C MET A 102 7.97 -9.43 -5.93
N LYS A 103 8.27 -10.46 -6.74
CA LYS A 103 9.62 -11.02 -7.00
C LYS A 103 10.37 -11.51 -5.73
N SER A 104 10.90 -10.58 -4.93
CA SER A 104 11.66 -10.87 -3.70
C SER A 104 10.90 -10.60 -2.41
N VAL A 105 9.66 -10.12 -2.50
CA VAL A 105 8.79 -9.82 -1.36
C VAL A 105 7.40 -10.39 -1.62
N ASN A 106 6.77 -10.97 -0.60
CA ASN A 106 5.37 -11.35 -0.64
C ASN A 106 4.59 -10.48 0.34
N VAL A 107 3.57 -9.76 -0.15
CA VAL A 107 2.70 -8.91 0.67
C VAL A 107 1.37 -9.62 0.84
N THR A 108 0.85 -9.69 2.07
CA THR A 108 -0.46 -10.30 2.36
C THR A 108 -1.40 -9.24 2.91
N PHE A 109 -2.52 -9.02 2.21
CA PHE A 109 -3.63 -8.19 2.68
C PHE A 109 -4.62 -9.10 3.41
N SER A 110 -5.04 -8.71 4.61
CA SER A 110 -6.04 -9.44 5.39
C SER A 110 -6.86 -8.47 6.23
N ASN A 111 -8.18 -8.66 6.26
CA ASN A 111 -9.11 -7.78 6.96
C ASN A 111 -8.95 -6.31 6.55
N VAL A 112 -8.94 -6.06 5.24
CA VAL A 112 -8.73 -4.72 4.66
C VAL A 112 -10.05 -4.16 4.18
N THR A 113 -10.33 -2.92 4.58
CA THR A 113 -11.37 -2.07 3.97
C THR A 113 -10.67 -0.90 3.31
N LEU A 114 -10.97 -0.66 2.04
CA LEU A 114 -10.32 0.37 1.26
C LEU A 114 -11.33 1.11 0.40
N GLU A 115 -11.24 2.44 0.38
CA GLU A 115 -11.99 3.29 -0.54
C GLU A 115 -11.14 4.49 -0.95
N ALA A 116 -11.16 4.81 -2.25
CA ALA A 116 -10.48 5.95 -2.83
C ALA A 116 -11.50 6.91 -3.46
N TYR A 117 -11.06 8.13 -3.79
CA TYR A 117 -11.90 9.17 -4.41
C TYR A 117 -13.12 9.58 -3.57
N LEU A 118 -12.95 9.63 -2.24
CA LEU A 118 -13.99 10.08 -1.31
C LEU A 118 -14.39 11.54 -1.58
N THR A 119 -15.67 11.79 -1.83
CA THR A 119 -16.19 13.14 -2.09
C THR A 119 -16.57 13.89 -0.81
N ASN A 120 -17.02 13.17 0.24
CA ASN A 120 -17.51 13.76 1.49
C ASN A 120 -16.66 13.39 2.72
N GLY A 121 -15.48 12.78 2.51
CA GLY A 121 -14.58 12.35 3.60
C GLY A 121 -15.10 11.17 4.44
N THR A 122 -16.29 10.65 4.15
CA THR A 122 -16.90 9.50 4.83
C THR A 122 -16.82 8.26 3.94
N VAL A 123 -16.28 7.18 4.49
CA VAL A 123 -16.27 5.85 3.84
C VAL A 123 -17.70 5.36 3.65
N SER A 124 -17.96 4.79 2.47
CA SER A 124 -19.25 4.28 2.07
C SER A 124 -19.71 3.12 2.96
N MET A 125 -21.01 3.13 3.29
CA MET A 125 -21.68 1.98 3.88
C MET A 125 -22.13 1.08 2.72
N ASN A 126 -21.80 -0.20 2.80
CA ASN A 126 -22.27 -1.20 1.83
C ASN A 126 -23.76 -1.47 2.05
#